data_AF-A0A432U496-F1
#
_entry.id   AF-A0A432U496-F1
#
_cell.length_a   1.000
_cell.length_b   1.000
_cell.length_c   1.000
_cell.angle_alpha   90.00
_cell.angle_beta   90.00
_cell.angle_gamma   90.00
#
_symmetry.space_group_name_H-M   'P 1'
#
loop_
_entity.id
_entity.type
_entity.pdbx_description
1 polymer ?
#
loop_
_entity_poly.entity_id
_entity_poly.type
_entity_poly.pdbx_seq_one_letter_code
_entity_poly.pdbx_strand_id
1 'polypeptide(L)' 'MARVSRGVQAHAKHKKILKKAKGYYGARSKVYRVAKQAV' A
#
# COMPACT_ATOMS: atom_id res chain seq x y z
N MET A 1 21.59 -21.00 -5.51
CA MET A 1 20.95 -19.81 -4.93
C MET A 1 19.47 -20.08 -4.73
N ALA A 2 18.91 -19.91 -3.52
CA ALA A 2 17.49 -20.13 -3.27
C ALA A 2 16.65 -18.90 -3.64
N ARG A 3 15.52 -19.11 -4.31
CA ARG A 3 14.58 -18.03 -4.68
C ARG A 3 13.76 -17.61 -3.47
N VAL A 4 14.05 -16.44 -2.90
CA VAL A 4 13.25 -15.87 -1.81
C VAL A 4 11.98 -15.22 -2.37
N SER A 5 10.81 -15.75 -2.01
CA SER A 5 9.52 -15.18 -2.40
C SER A 5 9.14 -14.03 -1.45
N ARG A 6 8.40 -13.03 -1.98
CA ARG A 6 8.00 -11.85 -1.19
C ARG A 6 6.75 -12.08 -0.33
N GLY A 7 6.04 -13.20 -0.56
CA GLY A 7 4.84 -13.63 0.17
C GLY A 7 3.96 -12.49 0.69
N VAL A 8 3.80 -12.45 2.01
CA VAL A 8 2.91 -11.53 2.73
C VAL A 8 3.47 -10.10 2.90
N GLN A 9 4.77 -9.90 2.68
CA GLN A 9 5.43 -8.62 2.97
C GLN A 9 4.93 -7.50 2.05
N ALA A 10 4.61 -7.81 0.80
CA ALA A 10 4.06 -6.83 -0.15
C ALA A 10 2.69 -6.31 0.29
N HIS A 11 1.78 -7.22 0.66
CA HIS A 11 0.44 -6.87 1.13
C HIS A 11 0.49 -6.06 2.44
N ALA A 12 1.37 -6.42 3.37
CA ALA A 12 1.58 -5.66 4.60
C ALA A 12 2.05 -4.21 4.32
N LYS A 13 2.97 -4.01 3.37
CA LYS A 13 3.43 -2.67 2.96
C LYS A 13 2.30 -1.84 2.36
N HIS A 14 1.41 -2.44 1.56
CA HIS A 14 0.27 -1.71 0.98
C HIS A 14 -0.70 -1.22 2.05
N LYS A 15 -1.02 -2.07 3.04
CA LYS A 15 -1.91 -1.68 4.14
C LYS A 15 -1.34 -0.56 5.01
N LYS A 16 -0.01 -0.48 5.18
CA LYS A 16 0.63 0.63 5.91
C LYS A 16 0.37 2.00 5.25
N ILE A 17 0.52 2.09 3.93
CA ILE A 17 0.29 3.33 3.17
C ILE A 17 -1.21 3.68 3.15
N LEU A 18 -2.08 2.70 2.91
CA LEU A 18 -3.54 2.93 2.93
C LEU A 18 -4.05 3.38 4.31
N LYS A 19 -3.43 2.90 5.40
CA LYS A 19 -3.77 3.35 6.75
C LYS A 19 -3.39 4.82 6.98
N LYS A 20 -2.29 5.29 6.39
CA LYS A 20 -1.88 6.71 6.43
C LYS A 20 -2.76 7.60 5.56
N ALA A 21 -3.24 7.08 4.43
CA ALA A 21 -4.09 7.80 3.47
C ALA A 21 -5.57 7.91 3.89
N LYS A 22 -5.95 7.44 5.07
CA LYS A 22 -7.33 7.50 5.56
C LYS A 22 -7.77 8.96 5.68
N GLY A 23 -8.96 9.27 5.18
CA GLY A 23 -9.50 10.64 5.14
C GLY A 23 -9.30 11.36 3.81
N TYR A 24 -8.45 10.85 2.90
CA TYR A 24 -8.34 11.42 1.56
C TYR A 24 -9.55 11.09 0.68
N TYR A 25 -9.93 12.07 -0.14
CA TYR A 25 -11.09 12.01 -1.02
C TYR A 25 -10.89 11.01 -2.17
N GLY A 26 -11.94 10.24 -2.48
CA GLY A 26 -11.98 9.34 -3.63
C GLY A 26 -10.94 8.22 -3.61
N ALA A 27 -10.27 7.99 -4.74
CA ALA A 27 -9.31 6.90 -4.92
C ALA A 27 -8.03 7.05 -4.07
N ARG A 28 -7.76 8.26 -3.53
CA ARG A 28 -6.57 8.57 -2.74
C ARG A 28 -6.51 7.81 -1.40
N SER A 29 -7.64 7.34 -0.88
CA SER A 29 -7.69 6.51 0.35
C SER A 29 -7.91 5.02 0.09
N LYS A 30 -8.25 4.63 -1.15
CA LYS A 30 -8.66 3.26 -1.51
C LYS A 30 -7.63 2.50 -2.35
N VAL A 31 -6.93 3.20 -3.25
CA VAL A 31 -6.00 2.57 -4.21
C VAL A 31 -4.57 2.83 -3.79
N TYR A 32 -3.78 1.75 -3.57
CA TYR A 32 -2.39 1.88 -3.08
C TYR A 32 -1.51 2.79 -3.92
N ARG A 33 -1.56 2.68 -5.26
CA ARG A 33 -0.73 3.48 -6.16
C ARG A 33 -1.03 4.98 -6.03
N VAL A 34 -2.30 5.33 -5.91
CA VAL A 34 -2.76 6.71 -5.77
C VAL A 34 -2.51 7.22 -4.36
N ALA A 35 -2.79 6.39 -3.34
CA ALA A 35 -2.51 6.68 -1.94
C ALA A 35 -1.01 6.94 -1.70
N LYS A 36 -0.12 6.19 -2.35
CA LYS A 36 1.34 6.38 -2.27
C LYS A 36 1.81 7.71 -2.89
N GLN A 37 1.06 8.25 -3.84
CA GLN A 37 1.38 9.56 -4.44
C GLN A 37 0.79 10.72 -3.63
N ALA A 38 -0.26 10.45 -2.86
CA ALA A 38 -1.01 11.46 -2.09
C ALA A 38 -0.55 11.58 -0.64
N VAL A 39 -0.01 10.50 -0.05
CA VAL A 39 0.67 10.45 1.25
C VAL A 39 2.14 10.77 1.06
#